data_AF-A0A942PMW6-F1
#
_entry.id   AF-A0A942PMW6-F1
#
_cell.length_a   1.000
_cell.length_b   1.000
_cell.length_c   1.000
_cell.angle_alpha   90.00
_cell.angle_beta   90.00
_cell.angle_gamma   90.00
#
_symmetry.space_group_name_H-M   'P 1'
#
loop_
_entity.id
_entity.type
_entity.pdbx_description
1 polymer ?
#
loop_
_entity_poly.entity_id
_entity_poly.type
_entity_poly.pdbx_seq_one_letter_code
_entity_poly.pdbx_strand_id
1 'polypeptide(L)'
;AVIAARHCAQKNPDNWYRTIDRITPALAARPKLLIPDIKGEAHVVYEDGGLYPHHNLYYVTSDEWDLRALQAVLLSSVTRLFMATYSTKMRGGYLRFQAQYLRRIRIPQWAAVAPDLRAELAEAAIQRDFRACDRAVFKLFALSAEERSALGGNGE
;
A
#
# COMPACT_ATOMS: atom_id res chain seq x y z
N ALA A 1 31.38 11.07 29.47
CA ALA A 1 32.70 10.41 29.39
C ALA A 1 32.63 9.02 28.72
N VAL A 2 31.86 8.05 29.25
CA VAL A 2 31.85 6.64 28.75
C VAL A 2 31.39 6.50 27.29
N ILE A 3 30.39 7.25 26.85
CA ILE A 3 29.83 7.12 25.49
C ILE A 3 30.80 7.64 24.42
N ALA A 4 31.57 8.69 24.71
CA ALA A 4 32.56 9.27 23.80
C ALA A 4 33.74 8.32 23.53
N ALA A 5 33.98 7.34 24.40
CA ALA A 5 35.01 6.33 24.22
C ALA A 5 34.58 5.18 23.28
N ARG A 6 33.30 5.11 22.87
CA ARG A 6 32.85 4.09 21.92
C ARG A 6 33.44 4.38 20.53
N HIS A 7 33.86 3.33 19.84
CA HIS A 7 34.43 3.44 18.49
C HIS A 7 33.51 4.20 17.51
N CYS A 8 32.18 4.04 17.61
CA CYS A 8 31.22 4.80 16.80
C CYS A 8 31.26 6.31 17.08
N ALA A 9 31.43 6.71 18.34
CA ALA A 9 31.55 8.10 18.77
C ALA A 9 32.91 8.71 18.42
N GLN A 10 33.98 7.91 18.41
CA GLN A 10 35.30 8.35 17.96
C GLN A 10 35.37 8.53 16.44
N LYS A 11 34.75 7.61 15.69
CA LYS A 11 34.76 7.61 14.21
C LYS A 11 33.84 8.68 13.61
N ASN A 12 32.72 8.99 14.27
CA ASN A 12 31.79 10.02 13.82
C ASN A 12 31.17 10.72 15.05
N PRO A 13 31.90 11.65 15.68
CA PRO A 13 31.49 12.29 16.93
C PRO A 13 30.18 13.05 16.81
N ASP A 14 29.88 13.61 15.64
CA ASP A 14 28.62 14.31 15.39
C ASP A 14 27.42 13.35 15.25
N ASN A 15 27.66 12.05 15.00
CA ASN A 15 26.64 11.00 14.86
C ASN A 15 26.96 9.77 15.72
N TRP A 16 27.31 10.01 16.98
CA TRP A 16 27.74 8.98 17.94
C TRP A 16 26.64 7.97 18.30
N TYR A 17 25.38 8.28 18.01
CA TYR A 17 24.21 7.41 18.18
C TYR A 17 23.31 7.43 16.94
N ARG A 18 22.58 6.33 16.71
CA ARG A 18 21.47 6.24 15.73
C ARG A 18 20.43 5.24 16.25
N THR A 19 19.19 5.42 15.82
CA THR A 19 18.15 4.40 15.96
C THR A 19 18.45 3.20 15.07
N ILE A 20 17.96 2.01 15.47
CA ILE A 20 18.10 0.78 14.66
C ILE A 20 17.51 1.01 13.27
N ASP A 21 16.31 1.57 13.22
CA ASP A 21 15.64 1.97 12.00
C ASP A 21 15.93 3.42 11.65
N ARG A 22 16.06 3.73 10.37
CA ARG A 22 16.14 5.12 9.90
C ARG A 22 14.78 5.79 10.08
N ILE A 23 14.75 6.89 10.83
CA ILE A 23 13.54 7.69 11.04
C ILE A 23 13.59 8.92 10.13
N THR A 24 12.48 9.18 9.42
CA THR A 24 12.30 10.39 8.60
C THR A 24 11.14 11.20 9.15
N PRO A 25 11.35 12.16 10.08
CA PRO A 25 10.24 12.81 10.80
C PRO A 25 9.16 13.42 9.93
N ALA A 26 9.53 13.98 8.76
CA ALA A 26 8.59 14.54 7.80
C ALA A 26 7.55 13.52 7.28
N LEU A 27 7.85 12.22 7.33
CA LEU A 27 6.90 11.16 6.95
C LEU A 27 5.69 11.13 7.89
N ALA A 28 5.85 11.45 9.18
CA ALA A 28 4.73 11.42 10.12
C ALA A 28 3.62 12.40 9.69
N ALA A 29 3.99 13.60 9.27
CA ALA A 29 3.05 14.63 8.83
C ALA A 29 2.47 14.41 7.42
N ARG A 30 2.95 13.43 6.66
CA ARG A 30 2.51 13.19 5.29
C ARG A 30 1.38 12.15 5.26
N PRO A 31 0.25 12.41 4.57
CA PRO A 31 -0.78 11.40 4.36
C PRO A 31 -0.22 10.16 3.66
N LYS A 32 -0.66 8.97 4.09
CA LYS A 32 -0.13 7.69 3.62
C LYS A 32 -1.15 6.57 3.70
N LEU A 33 -0.94 5.54 2.89
CA LEU A 33 -1.60 4.25 3.06
C LEU A 33 -0.68 3.32 3.85
N LEU A 34 -1.21 2.63 4.84
CA LEU A 34 -0.53 1.66 5.69
C LEU A 34 -0.96 0.24 5.32
N ILE A 35 0.03 -0.64 5.15
CA ILE A 35 -0.16 -2.02 4.70
C ILE A 35 0.65 -2.94 5.61
N PRO A 36 0.02 -3.85 6.39
CA PRO A 36 0.74 -4.81 7.20
C PRO A 36 1.46 -5.85 6.34
N ASP A 37 2.70 -6.19 6.71
CA ASP A 37 3.53 -7.15 5.95
C ASP A 37 2.86 -8.52 5.78
N ILE A 38 2.16 -9.02 6.80
CA ILE A 38 1.49 -10.33 6.76
C ILE A 38 0.01 -10.16 7.15
N LYS A 39 -0.89 -10.56 6.25
CA LYS A 39 -2.34 -10.60 6.53
C LYS A 39 -3.04 -11.64 5.65
N GLY A 40 -4.16 -12.18 6.14
CA GLY A 40 -4.97 -13.15 5.39
C GLY A 40 -5.76 -12.50 4.25
N GLU A 41 -6.06 -11.21 4.38
CA GLU A 41 -6.85 -10.43 3.42
C GLU A 41 -6.18 -9.08 3.17
N ALA A 42 -6.50 -8.47 2.02
CA ALA A 42 -6.01 -7.14 1.69
C ALA A 42 -6.51 -6.14 2.74
N HIS A 43 -5.57 -5.57 3.50
CA HIS A 43 -5.86 -4.61 4.55
C HIS A 43 -5.03 -3.37 4.31
N VAL A 44 -5.67 -2.31 3.84
CA VAL A 44 -5.03 -1.04 3.51
C VAL A 44 -5.75 0.05 4.27
N VAL A 45 -5.03 0.80 5.09
CA VAL A 45 -5.58 1.86 5.94
C VAL A 45 -5.06 3.20 5.46
N TYR A 46 -5.94 4.16 5.24
CA TYR A 46 -5.55 5.55 5.04
C TYR A 46 -5.27 6.21 6.38
N GLU A 47 -4.15 6.91 6.46
CA GLU A 47 -3.75 7.77 7.55
C GLU A 47 -3.49 9.17 6.98
N ASP A 48 -4.11 10.18 7.57
CA ASP A 48 -4.15 11.56 7.10
C ASP A 48 -2.91 12.38 7.51
N GLY A 49 -1.99 11.77 8.22
CA GLY A 49 -0.84 12.41 8.84
C GLY A 49 -1.00 12.54 10.35
N GLY A 50 0.13 12.61 11.05
CA GLY A 50 0.21 12.65 12.51
C GLY A 50 0.84 11.39 13.12
N LEU A 51 0.89 10.28 12.38
CA LEU A 51 1.46 9.01 12.85
C LEU A 51 2.64 8.54 11.98
N TYR A 52 3.66 7.98 12.64
CA TYR A 52 4.79 7.34 11.97
C TYR A 52 4.53 5.83 11.82
N PRO A 53 4.73 5.22 10.63
CA PRO A 53 4.52 3.79 10.44
C PRO A 53 5.49 2.98 11.27
N HIS A 54 4.97 1.99 11.98
CA HIS A 54 5.78 1.02 12.72
C HIS A 54 6.51 0.05 11.76
N HIS A 55 7.58 -0.61 12.22
CA HIS A 55 8.48 -1.41 11.36
C HIS A 55 7.84 -2.64 10.70
N ASN A 56 6.63 -3.04 11.11
CA ASN A 56 5.85 -4.13 10.52
C ASN A 56 4.82 -3.65 9.47
N LEU A 57 4.78 -2.35 9.20
CA LEU A 57 3.92 -1.73 8.20
C LEU A 57 4.77 -1.22 7.04
N TYR A 58 4.37 -1.59 5.84
CA TYR A 58 4.72 -0.82 4.66
C TYR A 58 3.83 0.40 4.57
N TYR A 59 4.34 1.44 3.90
CA TYR A 59 3.58 2.64 3.62
C TYR A 59 3.67 3.03 2.15
N VAL A 60 2.61 3.64 1.64
CA VAL A 60 2.54 4.24 0.30
C VAL A 60 2.16 5.71 0.44
N THR A 61 2.97 6.59 -0.15
CA THR A 61 2.65 8.00 -0.32
C THR A 61 2.52 8.30 -1.80
N SER A 62 1.82 9.38 -2.14
CA SER A 62 1.65 9.81 -3.52
C SER A 62 1.66 11.34 -3.57
N ASP A 63 2.12 11.89 -4.70
CA ASP A 63 2.01 13.32 -5.05
C ASP A 63 1.05 13.54 -6.23
N GLU A 64 0.78 12.49 -7.02
CA GLU A 64 -0.06 12.57 -8.23
C GLU A 64 -1.39 11.83 -8.05
N TRP A 65 -1.32 10.55 -7.71
CA TRP A 65 -2.49 9.72 -7.46
C TRP A 65 -3.18 10.12 -6.16
N ASP A 66 -4.51 10.22 -6.18
CA ASP A 66 -5.30 10.35 -4.96
C ASP A 66 -5.15 9.09 -4.09
N LEU A 67 -4.85 9.28 -2.80
CA LEU A 67 -4.56 8.15 -1.91
C LEU A 67 -5.80 7.31 -1.61
N ARG A 68 -7.00 7.88 -1.59
CA ARG A 68 -8.24 7.11 -1.39
C ARG A 68 -8.57 6.30 -2.63
N ALA A 69 -8.40 6.86 -3.82
CA ALA A 69 -8.54 6.11 -5.07
C ALA A 69 -7.49 4.98 -5.17
N LEU A 70 -6.24 5.24 -4.79
CA LEU A 70 -5.20 4.22 -4.73
C LEU A 70 -5.49 3.14 -3.68
N GLN A 71 -6.13 3.51 -2.56
CA GLN A 71 -6.59 2.56 -1.55
C GLN A 71 -7.56 1.55 -2.15
N ALA A 72 -8.53 1.96 -2.97
CA ALA A 72 -9.45 1.03 -3.64
C ALA A 72 -8.70 0.04 -4.55
N VAL A 73 -7.71 0.51 -5.31
CA VAL A 73 -6.87 -0.36 -6.14
C VAL A 73 -6.19 -1.43 -5.28
N LEU A 74 -5.58 -1.03 -4.16
CA LEU A 74 -4.85 -1.94 -3.29
C LEU A 74 -5.76 -2.89 -2.48
N LEU A 75 -7.02 -2.54 -2.28
CA LEU A 75 -8.03 -3.39 -1.63
C LEU A 75 -8.66 -4.42 -2.59
N SER A 76 -8.55 -4.23 -3.90
CA SER A 76 -9.21 -5.07 -4.89
C SER A 76 -8.68 -6.49 -5.00
N SER A 77 -9.53 -7.37 -5.54
CA SER A 77 -9.24 -8.71 -6.03
C SER A 77 -8.11 -8.73 -7.06
N VAL A 78 -7.93 -7.68 -7.88
CA VAL A 78 -6.80 -7.56 -8.80
C VAL A 78 -5.49 -7.50 -8.00
N THR A 79 -5.39 -6.61 -7.02
CA THR A 79 -4.19 -6.56 -6.14
C THR A 79 -3.98 -7.89 -5.43
N ARG A 80 -5.06 -8.52 -4.92
CA ARG A 80 -4.98 -9.85 -4.30
C ARG A 80 -4.42 -10.90 -5.27
N LEU A 81 -4.82 -10.90 -6.55
CA LEU A 81 -4.28 -11.79 -7.58
C LEU A 81 -2.77 -11.57 -7.75
N PHE A 82 -2.32 -10.32 -7.92
CA PHE A 82 -0.89 -10.01 -8.04
C PHE A 82 -0.10 -10.52 -6.83
N MET A 83 -0.61 -10.27 -5.63
CA MET A 83 0.02 -10.72 -4.40
C MET A 83 0.04 -12.25 -4.29
N ALA A 84 -1.04 -12.93 -4.64
CA ALA A 84 -1.12 -14.39 -4.61
C ALA A 84 -0.22 -15.07 -5.66
N THR A 85 0.00 -14.42 -6.81
CA THR A 85 0.84 -14.95 -7.90
C THR A 85 2.32 -14.73 -7.63
N TYR A 86 2.71 -13.57 -7.11
CA TYR A 86 4.13 -13.23 -6.93
C TYR A 86 4.67 -13.48 -5.52
N SER A 87 3.82 -13.53 -4.49
CA SER A 87 4.26 -13.69 -3.10
C SER A 87 4.34 -15.15 -2.68
N THR A 88 5.17 -15.40 -1.67
CA THR A 88 5.22 -16.70 -1.02
C THR A 88 4.00 -16.88 -0.12
N LYS A 89 3.29 -18.00 -0.28
CA LYS A 89 2.21 -18.36 0.64
C LYS A 89 2.82 -18.76 1.98
N MET A 90 2.47 -18.03 3.03
CA MET A 90 2.91 -18.37 4.40
C MET A 90 2.04 -19.52 4.95
N ARG A 91 2.59 -20.28 5.91
CA ARG A 91 1.84 -21.35 6.58
C ARG A 91 0.54 -20.79 7.17
N GLY A 92 -0.59 -21.45 6.90
CA GLY A 92 -1.92 -20.99 7.34
C GLY A 92 -2.67 -20.10 6.33
N GLY A 93 -2.19 -19.98 5.08
CA GLY A 93 -2.91 -19.29 4.00
C GLY A 93 -2.75 -17.78 3.97
N TYR A 94 -1.87 -17.21 4.81
CA TYR A 94 -1.58 -15.78 4.85
C TYR A 94 -0.77 -15.32 3.64
N LEU A 95 -1.07 -14.12 3.15
CA LEU A 95 -0.32 -13.45 2.10
C LEU A 95 0.68 -12.48 2.71
N ARG A 96 1.86 -12.39 2.08
CA ARG A 96 2.88 -11.43 2.47
C ARG A 96 2.89 -10.24 1.50
N PHE A 97 2.55 -9.05 2.00
CA PHE A 97 2.42 -7.79 1.27
C PHE A 97 3.75 -7.03 1.15
N GLN A 98 4.80 -7.70 0.72
CA GLN A 98 6.10 -7.06 0.57
C GLN A 98 6.06 -5.97 -0.49
N ALA A 99 6.70 -4.83 -0.21
CA ALA A 99 6.78 -3.69 -1.11
C ALA A 99 7.30 -4.04 -2.51
N GLN A 100 8.18 -5.05 -2.63
CA GLN A 100 8.70 -5.50 -3.93
C GLN A 100 7.63 -6.06 -4.87
N TYR A 101 6.57 -6.67 -4.33
CA TYR A 101 5.46 -7.21 -5.12
C TYR A 101 4.40 -6.16 -5.41
N LEU A 102 4.11 -5.29 -4.42
CA LEU A 102 3.23 -4.14 -4.62
C LEU A 102 3.71 -3.23 -5.75
N ARG A 103 5.02 -3.02 -5.87
CA ARG A 103 5.65 -2.26 -6.97
C ARG A 103 5.47 -2.86 -8.37
N ARG A 104 5.02 -4.12 -8.47
CA ARG A 104 4.76 -4.79 -9.75
C ARG A 104 3.36 -4.52 -10.29
N ILE A 105 2.45 -4.02 -9.46
CA ILE A 105 1.11 -3.64 -9.88
C ILE A 105 1.25 -2.40 -10.76
N ARG A 106 0.85 -2.53 -12.03
CA ARG A 106 0.86 -1.41 -12.99
C ARG A 106 -0.48 -0.72 -12.94
N ILE A 107 -0.46 0.59 -12.77
CA ILE A 107 -1.65 1.45 -12.80
C ILE A 107 -1.45 2.53 -13.86
N PRO A 108 -2.51 3.04 -14.50
CA PRO A 108 -2.38 4.11 -15.47
C PRO A 108 -1.84 5.39 -14.82
N GLN A 109 -1.38 6.32 -15.66
CA GLN A 109 -1.11 7.69 -15.18
C GLN A 109 -2.39 8.30 -14.64
N TRP A 110 -2.31 9.01 -13.51
CA TRP A 110 -3.50 9.56 -12.86
C TRP A 110 -4.32 10.45 -13.78
N ALA A 111 -3.63 11.28 -14.57
CA ALA A 111 -4.24 12.17 -15.55
C ALA A 111 -5.10 11.44 -16.61
N ALA A 112 -4.79 10.17 -16.92
CA ALA A 112 -5.52 9.37 -17.89
C ALA A 112 -6.77 8.69 -17.31
N VAL A 113 -6.95 8.68 -15.99
CA VAL A 113 -8.15 8.12 -15.34
C VAL A 113 -9.31 9.11 -15.49
N ALA A 114 -10.46 8.66 -15.97
CA ALA A 114 -11.64 9.51 -16.13
C ALA A 114 -12.10 10.09 -14.77
N PRO A 115 -12.48 11.37 -14.68
CA PRO A 115 -12.86 12.02 -13.41
C PRO A 115 -13.92 11.25 -12.60
N ASP A 116 -14.94 10.73 -13.28
CA ASP A 116 -16.01 9.95 -12.63
C ASP A 116 -15.46 8.68 -11.98
N LEU A 117 -14.52 8.00 -12.65
CA LEU A 117 -13.88 6.80 -12.11
C LEU A 117 -12.95 7.12 -10.93
N ARG A 118 -12.31 8.31 -10.92
CA ARG A 118 -11.50 8.77 -9.77
C ARG A 118 -12.37 8.90 -8.53
N ALA A 119 -13.54 9.53 -8.68
CA ALA A 119 -14.52 9.69 -7.60
C ALA A 119 -15.07 8.33 -7.14
N GLU A 120 -15.43 7.45 -8.07
CA GLU A 120 -15.92 6.10 -7.78
C GLU A 120 -14.91 5.29 -6.96
N LEU A 121 -13.62 5.31 -7.36
CA LEU A 121 -12.55 4.64 -6.62
C LEU A 121 -12.38 5.20 -5.20
N ALA A 122 -12.32 6.53 -5.05
CA ALA A 122 -12.14 7.15 -3.75
C ALA A 122 -13.30 6.86 -2.80
N GLU A 123 -14.54 6.99 -3.29
CA GLU A 123 -15.74 6.75 -2.49
C GLU A 123 -15.84 5.28 -2.05
N ALA A 124 -15.57 4.35 -2.97
CA ALA A 124 -15.55 2.92 -2.65
C ALA A 124 -14.57 2.59 -1.51
N ALA A 125 -13.38 3.20 -1.51
CA ALA A 125 -12.39 3.02 -0.45
C ALA A 125 -12.80 3.66 0.88
N ILE A 126 -13.40 4.85 0.84
CA ILE A 126 -13.88 5.58 2.02
C ILE A 126 -14.98 4.76 2.72
N GLN A 127 -15.94 4.25 1.94
CA GLN A 127 -17.03 3.40 2.45
C GLN A 127 -16.57 1.98 2.81
N ARG A 128 -15.33 1.62 2.47
CA ARG A 128 -14.79 0.26 2.61
C ARG A 128 -15.67 -0.80 1.93
N ASP A 129 -16.32 -0.43 0.83
CA ASP A 129 -17.06 -1.37 -0.01
C ASP A 129 -16.09 -2.08 -0.95
N PHE A 130 -15.66 -3.27 -0.55
CA PHE A 130 -14.74 -4.10 -1.33
C PHE A 130 -15.29 -4.46 -2.72
N ARG A 131 -16.61 -4.67 -2.84
CA ARG A 131 -17.22 -4.99 -4.13
C ARG A 131 -17.26 -3.77 -5.05
N ALA A 132 -17.50 -2.58 -4.50
CA ALA A 132 -17.37 -1.34 -5.26
C ALA A 132 -15.92 -1.07 -5.68
N CYS A 133 -14.95 -1.36 -4.81
CA CYS A 133 -13.53 -1.28 -5.16
C CYS A 133 -13.23 -2.20 -6.35
N ASP A 134 -13.70 -3.46 -6.31
CA ASP A 134 -13.53 -4.39 -7.42
C ASP A 134 -14.16 -3.88 -8.71
N ARG A 135 -15.43 -3.45 -8.70
CA ARG A 135 -16.09 -2.91 -9.90
C ARG A 135 -15.35 -1.72 -10.49
N ALA A 136 -14.93 -0.77 -9.67
CA ALA A 136 -14.20 0.41 -10.12
C ALA A 136 -12.82 0.03 -10.68
N VAL A 137 -12.11 -0.90 -10.03
CA VAL A 137 -10.80 -1.36 -10.49
C VAL A 137 -10.91 -2.19 -11.77
N PHE A 138 -11.96 -2.99 -11.95
CA PHE A 138 -12.20 -3.71 -13.20
C PHE A 138 -12.41 -2.75 -14.38
N LYS A 139 -13.10 -1.62 -14.16
CA LYS A 139 -13.20 -0.53 -15.15
C LYS A 139 -11.83 0.09 -15.42
N LEU A 140 -11.05 0.37 -14.37
CA LEU A 140 -9.71 0.97 -14.47
C LEU A 140 -8.75 0.14 -15.34
N PHE A 141 -8.79 -1.19 -15.19
CA PHE A 141 -7.99 -2.13 -15.97
C PHE A 141 -8.65 -2.59 -17.27
N ALA A 142 -9.85 -2.10 -17.58
CA ALA A 142 -10.65 -2.50 -18.73
C ALA A 142 -10.85 -4.03 -18.83
N LEU A 143 -11.08 -4.70 -17.70
CA LEU A 143 -11.22 -6.16 -17.65
C LEU A 143 -12.50 -6.62 -18.37
N SER A 144 -12.37 -7.71 -19.13
CA SER A 144 -13.48 -8.40 -19.78
C SER A 144 -14.41 -9.09 -18.77
N ALA A 145 -15.60 -9.50 -19.19
CA ALA A 145 -16.53 -10.24 -18.32
C ALA A 145 -15.91 -11.56 -17.82
N GLU A 146 -15.14 -12.24 -18.67
CA GLU A 146 -14.45 -13.49 -18.35
C GLU A 146 -13.37 -13.27 -17.29
N GLU A 147 -12.56 -12.22 -17.44
CA GLU A 147 -11.51 -11.87 -16.49
C GLU A 147 -12.09 -11.47 -15.13
N ARG A 148 -13.21 -10.72 -15.13
CA ARG A 148 -13.94 -10.37 -13.90
C ARG A 148 -14.45 -11.63 -13.20
N SER A 149 -15.04 -12.56 -13.95
CA SER A 149 -15.54 -13.83 -13.41
C SER A 149 -14.42 -14.67 -12.81
N ALA A 150 -13.23 -14.70 -13.43
CA ALA A 150 -12.07 -15.42 -12.91
C ALA A 150 -11.55 -14.86 -11.58
N LEU A 151 -11.78 -13.57 -11.31
CA LEU A 151 -11.40 -12.88 -10.08
C LEU A 151 -12.48 -12.94 -8.98
N GLY A 152 -13.60 -13.62 -9.23
CA GLY A 152 -14.73 -13.69 -8.32
C GLY A 152 -15.69 -12.50 -8.41
N GLY A 153 -15.57 -11.67 -9.46
CA GLY A 153 -16.60 -10.72 -9.85
C GLY A 153 -17.77 -11.48 -10.43
N ASN A 154 -18.90 -11.53 -9.72
CA ASN A 154 -20.17 -11.92 -10.35
C ASN A 154 -20.38 -10.97 -11.53
N GLY A 155 -20.46 -11.51 -12.75
CA GLY A 155 -20.33 -10.81 -14.02
C GLY A 155 -21.41 -9.77 -14.33
N GLU A 156 -21.48 -8.72 -13.53
CA GLU A 156 -22.29 -7.50 -13.70
C GLU A 156 -21.40 -6.26 -13.86
#